data_AF-A0A3M5X8I3-F1
#
_entry.id   AF-A0A3M5X8I3-F1
#
_cell.length_a   1.000
_cell.length_b   1.000
_cell.length_c   1.000
_cell.angle_alpha   90.00
_cell.angle_beta   90.00
_cell.angle_gamma   90.00
#
_symmetry.space_group_name_H-M   'P 1'
#
loop_
_entity.id
_entity.type
_entity.pdbx_description
1 polymer ?
#
loop_
_entity_poly.entity_id
_entity_poly.type
_entity_poly.pdbx_seq_one_letter_code
_entity_poly.pdbx_strand_id
1 'polypeptide(L)'
;MTSSNQAVLCRYSYDPLDRLVSSSPVGQADVQRFYQKNRLATEIEGASRRTVFQHGDLLLAQQRHVDGLVNTTLLATDQQRSVLRVVDKSGVEPVAYSAYGHHPAESGLTSLLGFNGERRDPVTGHYLLGNGYRAYNPVLMRFNSPDSLSPFDEGGLNAYGYCGGDPIGYVDPSGHIAAGLLNKILLSGEIRRSPLTRTPLSQLSDMVDRLPAISSSPSPIASSSAAISSGSLGIGMPASSTTKLNPLAPSGVSKKRGGRQTSFAKRDPTVRDAREKYRAALETAGIKKHTPGTRIYIDGKREAEVFTTSIRYLETKIAYMSRNQGTANYSKRTHADHLSTLKREKRNYVEYLKSPREEQTSIRS
;
A
#
# COMPACT_ATOMS: atom_id res chain seq x y z
N MET A 1 12.77 44.09 3.19
CA MET A 1 13.36 42.79 2.85
C MET A 1 12.93 42.44 1.45
N THR A 2 13.82 42.61 0.48
CA THR A 2 13.58 42.34 -0.93
C THR A 2 13.40 40.83 -1.13
N SER A 3 12.28 40.47 -1.75
CA SER A 3 11.91 39.09 -2.11
C SER A 3 13.08 38.38 -2.78
N SER A 4 13.49 37.25 -2.23
CA SER A 4 14.47 36.38 -2.88
C SER A 4 13.93 35.96 -4.25
N ASN A 5 14.78 36.05 -5.26
CA ASN A 5 14.49 35.68 -6.63
C ASN A 5 14.36 34.14 -6.68
N GLN A 6 13.18 33.60 -6.39
CA GLN A 6 12.94 32.17 -6.43
C GLN A 6 12.97 31.68 -7.88
N ALA A 7 14.06 31.00 -8.25
CA ALA A 7 14.14 30.31 -9.53
C ALA A 7 13.11 29.17 -9.53
N VAL A 8 12.09 29.28 -10.38
CA VAL A 8 11.12 28.20 -10.60
C VAL A 8 11.82 27.08 -11.35
N LEU A 9 11.94 25.90 -10.74
CA LEU A 9 12.58 24.74 -11.38
C LEU A 9 11.59 23.88 -12.17
N CYS A 10 10.32 23.85 -11.75
CA CYS A 10 9.27 23.07 -12.38
C CYS A 10 7.90 23.64 -12.03
N ARG A 11 6.96 23.62 -12.98
CA ARG A 11 5.54 23.92 -12.74
C ARG A 11 4.72 22.64 -12.84
N TYR A 12 3.78 22.45 -11.92
CA TYR A 12 2.88 21.29 -11.91
C TYR A 12 1.46 21.74 -12.23
N SER A 13 0.73 20.97 -13.02
CA SER A 13 -0.67 21.24 -13.38
C SER A 13 -1.56 20.04 -13.05
N TYR A 14 -2.77 20.32 -12.59
CA TYR A 14 -3.72 19.33 -12.08
C TYR A 14 -5.04 19.39 -12.85
N ASP A 15 -5.72 18.25 -12.94
CA ASP A 15 -7.09 18.20 -13.45
C ASP A 15 -8.12 18.53 -12.34
N PRO A 16 -9.42 18.67 -12.66
CA PRO A 16 -10.46 18.95 -11.67
C PRO A 16 -10.68 17.85 -10.62
N LEU A 17 -10.00 16.70 -10.72
CA LEU A 17 -10.01 15.62 -9.73
C LEU A 17 -8.74 15.64 -8.86
N ASP A 18 -8.00 16.75 -8.87
CA ASP A 18 -6.74 16.96 -8.16
C ASP A 18 -5.63 15.96 -8.54
N ARG A 19 -5.66 15.44 -9.78
CA ARG A 19 -4.60 14.55 -10.30
C ARG A 19 -3.60 15.34 -11.11
N LEU A 20 -2.32 15.08 -10.89
CA LEU A 20 -1.19 15.67 -11.60
C LEU A 20 -1.17 15.23 -13.06
N VAL A 21 -1.59 16.10 -13.97
CA VAL A 21 -1.67 15.79 -15.41
C VAL A 21 -0.48 16.33 -16.20
N SER A 22 0.23 17.34 -15.70
CA SER A 22 1.41 17.87 -16.37
C SER A 22 2.48 18.37 -15.40
N SER A 23 3.75 18.23 -15.78
CA SER A 23 4.88 18.93 -15.16
C SER A 23 5.78 19.55 -16.22
N SER A 24 6.21 20.79 -16.00
CA SER A 24 7.04 21.59 -16.90
C SER A 24 8.35 21.97 -16.23
N PRO A 25 9.38 21.09 -16.22
CA PRO A 25 10.70 21.41 -15.71
C PRO A 25 11.41 22.41 -16.62
N VAL A 26 12.20 23.32 -16.03
CA VAL A 26 12.95 24.31 -16.80
C VAL A 26 14.04 23.62 -17.64
N GLY A 27 14.08 23.95 -18.94
CA GLY A 27 15.07 23.42 -19.87
C GLY A 27 14.79 21.99 -20.35
N GLN A 28 13.63 21.42 -20.04
CA GLN A 28 13.20 20.10 -20.50
C GLN A 28 11.83 20.19 -21.18
N ALA A 29 11.45 19.13 -21.90
CA ALA A 29 10.12 19.04 -22.48
C ALA A 29 9.06 18.88 -21.38
N ASP A 30 7.86 19.40 -21.64
CA ASP A 30 6.72 19.16 -20.77
C ASP A 30 6.39 17.67 -20.70
N VAL A 31 6.05 17.22 -19.50
CA VAL A 31 5.70 15.84 -19.20
C VAL A 31 4.21 15.76 -18.93
N GLN A 32 3.47 15.09 -19.81
CA GLN A 32 2.04 14.83 -19.66
C GLN A 32 1.79 13.42 -19.11
N ARG A 33 0.78 13.28 -18.26
CA ARG A 33 0.43 12.03 -17.58
C ARG A 33 -1.01 11.64 -17.82
N PHE A 34 -1.21 10.37 -18.13
CA PHE A 34 -2.52 9.79 -18.37
C PHE A 34 -2.75 8.59 -17.46
N TYR A 35 -3.92 8.55 -16.85
CA TYR A 35 -4.26 7.59 -15.81
C TYR A 35 -5.33 6.62 -16.30
N GLN A 36 -5.16 5.35 -15.96
CA GLN A 36 -6.23 4.37 -16.04
C GLN A 36 -6.72 4.09 -14.63
N LYS A 37 -7.98 4.47 -14.34
CA LYS A 37 -8.49 4.58 -12.97
C LYS A 37 -7.59 5.55 -12.17
N ASN A 38 -6.92 5.05 -11.12
CA ASN A 38 -6.00 5.83 -10.28
C ASN A 38 -4.53 5.44 -10.47
N ARG A 39 -4.17 4.72 -11.55
CA ARG A 39 -2.79 4.30 -11.82
C ARG A 39 -2.25 5.00 -13.06
N LEU A 40 -1.00 5.45 -13.01
CA LEU A 40 -0.31 6.02 -14.18
C LEU A 40 -0.21 4.95 -15.27
N ALA A 41 -0.74 5.26 -16.45
CA ALA A 41 -0.79 4.33 -17.60
C ALA A 41 0.12 4.80 -18.73
N THR A 42 0.23 6.11 -18.95
CA THR A 42 1.09 6.68 -20.00
C THR A 42 1.70 7.99 -19.55
N GLU A 43 2.99 8.17 -19.84
CA GLU A 43 3.71 9.44 -19.70
C GLU A 43 4.24 9.84 -21.09
N ILE A 44 4.04 11.10 -21.48
CA ILE A 44 4.55 11.66 -22.74
C ILE A 44 5.46 12.83 -22.40
N GLU A 45 6.68 12.79 -22.90
CA GLU A 45 7.72 13.81 -22.72
C GLU A 45 8.30 14.15 -24.10
N GLY A 46 7.88 15.27 -24.68
CA GLY A 46 8.20 15.61 -26.07
C GLY A 46 7.79 14.50 -27.04
N ALA A 47 8.74 14.00 -27.84
CA ALA A 47 8.53 12.88 -28.76
C ALA A 47 8.58 11.48 -28.09
N SER A 48 9.01 11.40 -26.82
CA SER A 48 9.13 10.14 -26.09
C SER A 48 7.83 9.82 -25.37
N ARG A 49 7.23 8.66 -25.67
CA ARG A 49 6.07 8.12 -24.96
C ARG A 49 6.46 6.88 -24.18
N ARG A 50 6.10 6.81 -22.90
CA ARG A 50 6.24 5.61 -22.06
C ARG A 50 4.86 5.11 -21.67
N THR A 51 4.57 3.85 -21.95
CA THR A 51 3.31 3.18 -21.59
C THR A 51 3.60 2.06 -20.61
N VAL A 52 2.77 1.93 -19.58
CA VAL A 52 2.88 0.90 -18.54
C VAL A 52 1.92 -0.24 -18.84
N PHE A 53 2.44 -1.46 -18.90
CA PHE A 53 1.64 -2.67 -19.01
C PHE A 53 1.54 -3.37 -17.65
N GLN A 54 0.31 -3.52 -17.16
CA GLN A 54 0.02 -4.07 -15.85
C GLN A 54 -1.30 -4.85 -15.86
N HIS A 55 -1.40 -5.88 -15.03
CA HIS A 55 -2.62 -6.66 -14.83
C HIS A 55 -2.97 -6.74 -13.34
N GLY A 56 -4.10 -6.13 -12.96
CA GLY A 56 -4.45 -5.93 -11.56
C GLY A 56 -3.36 -5.17 -10.81
N ASP A 57 -2.81 -5.79 -9.77
CA ASP A 57 -1.72 -5.21 -8.99
C ASP A 57 -0.31 -5.57 -9.51
N LEU A 58 -0.19 -6.39 -10.55
CA LEU A 58 1.12 -6.79 -11.09
C LEU A 58 1.57 -5.81 -12.17
N LEU A 59 2.70 -5.15 -11.94
CA LEU A 59 3.40 -4.33 -12.92
C LEU A 59 4.32 -5.25 -13.72
N LEU A 60 4.07 -5.37 -15.03
CA LEU A 60 4.67 -6.43 -15.85
C LEU A 60 5.75 -5.88 -16.79
N ALA A 61 5.46 -4.77 -17.46
CA ALA A 61 6.37 -4.22 -18.44
C ALA A 61 6.15 -2.71 -18.64
N GLN A 62 7.13 -2.09 -19.27
CA GLN A 62 7.07 -0.74 -19.81
C GLN A 62 7.44 -0.78 -21.29
N GLN A 63 6.73 -0.01 -22.10
CA GLN A 63 7.09 0.26 -23.48
C GLN A 63 7.49 1.72 -23.64
N ARG A 64 8.66 1.95 -24.24
CA ARG A 64 9.13 3.28 -24.60
C ARG A 64 9.12 3.41 -26.12
N HIS A 65 8.39 4.41 -26.61
CA HIS A 65 8.29 4.76 -28.01
C HIS A 65 9.03 6.08 -28.23
N VAL A 66 10.02 6.11 -29.11
CA VAL A 66 10.76 7.30 -29.51
C VAL A 66 10.98 7.21 -31.02
N ASP A 67 10.53 8.21 -31.77
CA ASP A 67 10.73 8.30 -33.23
C ASP A 67 10.34 7.02 -33.99
N GLY A 68 9.25 6.37 -33.57
CA GLY A 68 8.74 5.13 -34.17
C GLY A 68 9.43 3.84 -33.69
N LEU A 69 10.56 3.93 -32.99
CA LEU A 69 11.22 2.78 -32.37
C LEU A 69 10.54 2.41 -31.04
N VAL A 70 10.24 1.12 -30.87
CA VAL A 70 9.60 0.59 -29.67
C VAL A 70 10.58 -0.28 -28.90
N ASN A 71 10.90 0.14 -27.67
CA ASN A 71 11.66 -0.65 -26.72
C ASN A 71 10.73 -1.15 -25.62
N THR A 72 10.74 -2.47 -25.39
CA THR A 72 9.98 -3.09 -24.31
C THR A 72 10.94 -3.56 -23.22
N THR A 73 10.59 -3.23 -21.99
CA THR A 73 11.36 -3.56 -20.80
C THR A 73 10.45 -4.31 -19.85
N LEU A 74 10.85 -5.50 -19.42
CA LEU A 74 10.12 -6.31 -18.44
C LEU A 74 10.51 -5.87 -17.03
N LEU A 75 9.53 -5.88 -16.13
CA LEU A 75 9.68 -5.42 -14.75
C LEU A 75 9.42 -6.59 -13.81
N ALA A 76 10.37 -6.85 -12.91
CA ALA A 76 10.16 -7.78 -11.81
C ALA A 76 9.90 -6.97 -10.53
N THR A 77 8.72 -7.14 -9.94
CA THR A 77 8.30 -6.38 -8.77
C THR A 77 8.14 -7.24 -7.52
N ASP A 78 8.18 -6.60 -6.36
CA ASP A 78 7.73 -7.21 -5.12
C ASP A 78 6.19 -7.19 -5.00
N GLN A 79 5.69 -7.64 -3.84
CA GLN A 79 4.26 -7.70 -3.54
C GLN A 79 3.62 -6.31 -3.33
N GLN A 80 4.44 -5.30 -3.03
CA GLN A 80 4.03 -3.90 -2.88
C GLN A 80 4.16 -3.12 -4.19
N ARG A 81 4.58 -3.78 -5.28
CA ARG A 81 4.77 -3.25 -6.64
C ARG A 81 6.07 -2.47 -6.84
N SER A 82 6.99 -2.50 -5.88
CA SER A 82 8.32 -1.91 -6.08
C SER A 82 9.07 -2.64 -7.18
N VAL A 83 9.59 -1.92 -8.17
CA VAL A 83 10.41 -2.50 -9.26
C VAL A 83 11.79 -2.85 -8.72
N LEU A 84 12.09 -4.15 -8.63
CA LEU A 84 13.36 -4.67 -8.09
C LEU A 84 14.36 -5.08 -9.19
N ARG A 85 13.86 -5.44 -10.37
CA ARG A 85 14.70 -5.71 -11.54
C ARG A 85 14.03 -5.20 -12.80
N VAL A 86 14.86 -4.69 -13.70
CA VAL A 86 14.50 -4.21 -15.01
C VAL A 86 15.24 -5.10 -16.02
N VAL A 87 14.51 -5.65 -16.99
CA VAL A 87 15.08 -6.58 -17.97
C VAL A 87 14.76 -6.09 -19.38
N ASP A 88 15.79 -5.88 -20.18
CA ASP A 88 15.66 -5.52 -21.57
C ASP A 88 16.70 -6.27 -22.44
N LYS A 89 16.89 -5.81 -23.68
CA LYS A 89 17.84 -6.43 -24.63
C LYS A 89 19.30 -6.29 -24.18
N SER A 90 19.62 -5.33 -23.32
CA SER A 90 20.97 -5.07 -22.82
C SER A 90 21.33 -5.93 -21.60
N GLY A 91 20.32 -6.46 -20.90
CA GLY A 91 20.50 -7.40 -19.80
C GLY A 91 19.54 -7.17 -18.65
N VAL A 92 20.01 -7.48 -17.45
CA VAL A 92 19.25 -7.37 -16.20
C VAL A 92 19.88 -6.29 -15.33
N GLU A 93 19.12 -5.26 -15.01
CA GLU A 93 19.49 -4.19 -14.10
C GLU A 93 18.79 -4.39 -12.75
N PRO A 94 19.54 -4.57 -11.65
CA PRO A 94 18.96 -4.63 -10.31
C PRO A 94 18.66 -3.24 -9.76
N VAL A 95 17.55 -3.12 -9.04
CA VAL A 95 17.13 -1.88 -8.37
C VAL A 95 16.91 -2.17 -6.89
N ALA A 96 17.50 -1.34 -6.04
CA ALA A 96 17.36 -1.45 -4.59
C ALA A 96 16.80 -0.15 -4.00
N TYR A 97 15.94 -0.30 -2.99
CA TYR A 97 15.39 0.80 -2.22
C TYR A 97 15.72 0.62 -0.73
N SER A 98 15.81 1.72 0.00
CA SER A 98 15.67 1.66 1.46
C SER A 98 14.26 1.21 1.85
N ALA A 99 14.06 0.87 3.12
CA ALA A 99 12.73 0.54 3.65
C ALA A 99 11.68 1.65 3.39
N TYR A 100 12.12 2.90 3.26
CA TYR A 100 11.27 4.07 2.99
C TYR A 100 11.31 4.50 1.52
N GLY A 101 11.81 3.66 0.60
CA GLY A 101 11.75 3.91 -0.84
C GLY A 101 12.87 4.80 -1.39
N HIS A 102 13.90 5.10 -0.60
CA HIS A 102 15.03 5.90 -1.07
C HIS A 102 15.88 5.09 -2.06
N HIS A 103 16.17 5.71 -3.20
CA HIS A 103 17.08 5.20 -4.23
C HIS A 103 17.99 6.35 -4.69
N PRO A 104 19.32 6.16 -4.76
CA PRO A 104 20.25 7.20 -5.20
C PRO A 104 19.87 7.73 -6.58
N ALA A 105 19.87 9.05 -6.77
CA ALA A 105 19.57 9.67 -8.06
C ALA A 105 20.62 9.33 -9.13
N GLU A 106 21.88 9.18 -8.71
CA GLU A 106 23.04 8.87 -9.56
C GLU A 106 22.96 7.46 -10.18
N SER A 107 22.19 6.55 -9.57
CA SER A 107 21.97 5.21 -10.12
C SER A 107 20.99 5.19 -11.30
N GLY A 108 20.27 6.29 -11.55
CA GLY A 108 19.45 6.49 -12.75
C GLY A 108 18.40 5.41 -12.99
N LEU A 109 17.22 5.50 -12.37
CA LEU A 109 16.16 4.52 -12.60
C LEU A 109 15.68 4.56 -14.06
N THR A 110 15.96 3.51 -14.82
CA THR A 110 15.54 3.36 -16.22
C THR A 110 14.03 3.13 -16.36
N SER A 111 13.41 2.53 -15.34
CA SER A 111 11.97 2.35 -15.22
C SER A 111 11.25 3.66 -14.88
N LEU A 112 10.08 3.88 -15.49
CA LEU A 112 9.18 5.00 -15.18
C LEU A 112 8.62 4.88 -13.76
N LEU A 113 8.24 3.67 -13.35
CA LEU A 113 7.71 3.39 -12.02
C LEU A 113 8.79 2.73 -11.17
N GLY A 114 8.86 3.10 -9.89
CA GLY A 114 9.88 2.62 -8.96
C GLY A 114 9.27 2.01 -7.71
N PHE A 115 9.58 2.58 -6.54
CA PHE A 115 9.07 2.16 -5.25
C PHE A 115 7.53 2.17 -5.22
N ASN A 116 6.93 1.10 -4.72
CA ASN A 116 5.47 0.88 -4.66
C ASN A 116 4.72 1.06 -6.00
N GLY A 117 5.44 0.99 -7.12
CA GLY A 117 4.87 1.25 -8.45
C GLY A 117 4.52 2.71 -8.67
N GLU A 118 5.16 3.63 -7.93
CA GLU A 118 4.96 5.07 -8.02
C GLU A 118 6.06 5.73 -8.87
N ARG A 119 5.69 6.82 -9.55
CA ARG A 119 6.61 7.65 -10.33
C ARG A 119 7.38 8.56 -9.39
N ARG A 120 8.70 8.41 -9.34
CA ARG A 120 9.58 9.36 -8.66
C ARG A 120 9.65 10.65 -9.47
N ASP A 121 9.44 11.80 -8.86
CA ASP A 121 9.61 13.10 -9.52
C ASP A 121 11.09 13.35 -9.84
N PRO A 122 11.47 13.59 -11.11
CA PRO A 122 12.88 13.74 -11.49
C PRO A 122 13.51 15.03 -10.96
N VAL A 123 12.70 16.05 -10.65
CA VAL A 123 13.21 17.36 -10.19
C VAL A 123 13.55 17.33 -8.71
N THR A 124 12.66 16.78 -7.88
CA THR A 124 12.82 16.78 -6.42
C THR A 124 13.28 15.45 -5.84
N GLY A 125 13.18 14.36 -6.60
CA GLY A 125 13.46 13.01 -6.12
C GLY A 125 12.42 12.44 -5.16
N HIS A 126 11.29 13.13 -4.96
CA HIS A 126 10.16 12.70 -4.13
C HIS A 126 9.22 11.77 -4.89
N TYR A 127 8.26 11.16 -4.19
CA TYR A 127 7.11 10.49 -4.81
C TYR A 127 5.86 11.34 -4.60
N LEU A 128 5.15 11.66 -5.68
CA LEU A 128 3.93 12.49 -5.63
C LEU A 128 2.70 11.58 -5.46
N LEU A 129 2.52 11.06 -4.24
CA LEU A 129 1.48 10.07 -3.92
C LEU A 129 0.06 10.67 -4.02
N GLY A 130 -0.94 9.80 -4.17
CA GLY A 130 -2.31 10.24 -4.46
C GLY A 130 -2.44 10.92 -5.82
N ASN A 131 -1.62 10.50 -6.80
CA ASN A 131 -1.52 11.13 -8.12
C ASN A 131 -1.19 12.63 -8.05
N GLY A 132 -0.31 13.07 -7.16
CA GLY A 132 0.04 14.49 -7.02
C GLY A 132 -0.46 15.16 -5.76
N TYR A 133 -1.31 14.49 -4.99
CA TYR A 133 -1.91 15.05 -3.78
C TYR A 133 -0.87 15.48 -2.72
N ARG A 134 0.10 14.60 -2.41
CA ARG A 134 1.19 14.93 -1.46
C ARG A 134 2.54 14.44 -1.93
N ALA A 135 3.54 15.30 -1.75
CA ALA A 135 4.94 14.94 -1.93
C ALA A 135 5.45 14.14 -0.73
N TYR A 136 5.69 12.85 -0.94
CA TYR A 136 6.39 11.98 -0.01
C TYR A 136 7.90 12.08 -0.25
N ASN A 137 8.64 12.41 0.80
CA ASN A 137 10.08 12.50 0.78
C ASN A 137 10.70 11.20 1.34
N PRO A 138 11.32 10.36 0.49
CA PRO A 138 11.91 9.09 0.94
C PRO A 138 13.20 9.29 1.75
N VAL A 139 13.86 10.46 1.65
CA VAL A 139 15.04 10.82 2.46
C VAL A 139 14.61 11.20 3.88
N LEU A 140 13.58 12.05 4.00
CA LEU A 140 13.03 12.46 5.30
C LEU A 140 12.01 11.46 5.87
N MET A 141 11.67 10.42 5.11
CA MET A 141 10.77 9.33 5.51
C MET A 141 9.35 9.81 5.87
N ARG A 142 8.89 10.91 5.26
CA ARG A 142 7.64 11.59 5.62
C ARG A 142 7.07 12.41 4.48
N PHE A 143 5.83 12.88 4.63
CA PHE A 143 5.25 13.86 3.71
C PHE A 143 5.80 15.28 3.95
N ASN A 144 5.83 16.08 2.89
CA ASN A 144 6.23 17.49 2.95
C ASN A 144 5.06 18.43 3.32
N SER A 145 3.82 17.94 3.24
CA SER A 145 2.61 18.66 3.63
C SER A 145 1.80 17.87 4.67
N PRO A 146 1.10 18.56 5.59
CA PRO A 146 0.25 17.89 6.57
C PRO A 146 -0.96 17.23 5.90
N ASP A 147 -1.43 16.14 6.49
CA ASP A 147 -2.68 15.48 6.10
C ASP A 147 -3.89 16.34 6.50
N SER A 148 -4.79 16.59 5.57
CA SER A 148 -6.04 17.31 5.84
C SER A 148 -7.01 16.50 6.74
N LEU A 149 -6.84 15.19 6.81
CA LEU A 149 -7.62 14.28 7.67
C LEU A 149 -6.96 14.09 9.06
N SER A 150 -5.81 14.70 9.30
CA SER A 150 -5.20 14.74 10.63
C SER A 150 -5.70 15.94 11.44
N PRO A 151 -5.76 15.84 12.78
CA PRO A 151 -5.40 14.68 13.60
C PRO A 151 -6.58 13.74 13.93
N PHE A 152 -7.81 14.11 13.54
CA PHE A 152 -9.03 13.53 14.10
C PHE A 152 -9.72 12.49 13.21
N ASP A 153 -9.42 12.47 11.91
CA ASP A 153 -9.99 11.52 10.95
C ASP A 153 -8.94 10.45 10.57
N GLU A 154 -8.86 10.09 9.29
CA GLU A 154 -8.10 8.93 8.81
C GLU A 154 -6.57 9.16 8.77
N GLY A 155 -6.13 10.42 8.76
CA GLY A 155 -4.71 10.79 8.77
C GLY A 155 -4.00 10.54 10.11
N GLY A 156 -4.75 10.29 11.19
CA GLY A 156 -4.20 10.02 12.52
C GLY A 156 -3.40 11.19 13.10
N LEU A 157 -2.78 10.99 14.28
CA LEU A 157 -2.19 12.10 15.05
C LEU A 157 -0.99 12.78 14.37
N ASN A 158 -0.18 12.04 13.61
CA ASN A 158 0.98 12.59 12.92
C ASN A 158 0.62 12.95 11.49
N ALA A 159 0.34 14.24 11.25
CA ALA A 159 -0.06 14.75 9.93
C ALA A 159 0.98 14.55 8.81
N TYR A 160 2.24 14.27 9.15
CA TYR A 160 3.31 14.05 8.17
C TYR A 160 3.71 12.58 8.01
N GLY A 161 3.14 11.69 8.82
CA GLY A 161 3.59 10.29 8.90
C GLY A 161 3.28 9.51 7.61
N TYR A 162 4.26 8.74 7.13
CA TYR A 162 4.06 7.77 6.05
C TYR A 162 3.88 6.36 6.62
N CYS A 163 2.86 5.63 6.13
CA CYS A 163 2.54 4.25 6.55
C CYS A 163 2.47 4.04 8.07
N GLY A 164 2.16 5.11 8.84
CA GLY A 164 2.28 5.16 10.29
C GLY A 164 3.60 4.62 10.87
N GLY A 165 4.70 4.76 10.14
CA GLY A 165 6.05 4.34 10.54
C GLY A 165 6.43 2.90 10.17
N ASP A 166 5.60 2.18 9.40
CA ASP A 166 5.87 0.82 8.94
C ASP A 166 5.69 0.68 7.41
N PRO A 167 6.62 1.24 6.61
CA PRO A 167 6.57 1.20 5.14
C PRO A 167 6.95 -0.18 4.55
N ILE A 168 7.42 -1.11 5.38
CA ILE A 168 7.71 -2.49 4.95
C ILE A 168 6.42 -3.31 4.96
N GLY A 169 5.56 -3.08 5.96
CA GLY A 169 4.28 -3.77 6.09
C GLY A 169 3.15 -3.14 5.27
N TYR A 170 3.27 -1.86 4.89
CA TYR A 170 2.14 -1.10 4.33
C TYR A 170 2.55 -0.14 3.21
N VAL A 171 1.57 0.15 2.35
CA VAL A 171 1.63 1.15 1.27
C VAL A 171 0.51 2.16 1.49
N ASP A 172 0.77 3.44 1.17
CA ASP A 172 -0.24 4.50 1.13
C ASP A 172 -0.40 5.05 -0.30
N PRO A 173 -1.26 4.44 -1.15
CA PRO A 173 -1.43 4.88 -2.54
C PRO A 173 -2.08 6.27 -2.66
N SER A 174 -2.97 6.62 -1.73
CA SER A 174 -3.70 7.89 -1.73
C SER A 174 -2.88 9.05 -1.16
N GLY A 175 -1.83 8.76 -0.39
CA GLY A 175 -1.19 9.76 0.44
C GLY A 175 -2.16 10.29 1.50
N HIS A 176 -2.88 9.43 2.23
CA HIS A 176 -3.82 9.79 3.31
C HIS A 176 -3.91 8.74 4.44
N ILE A 177 -3.22 7.62 4.30
CA ILE A 177 -3.48 6.43 5.11
C ILE A 177 -2.47 6.34 6.26
N ALA A 178 -2.91 6.65 7.47
CA ALA A 178 -2.17 6.29 8.68
C ALA A 178 -2.33 4.79 9.01
N ALA A 179 -1.28 4.16 9.58
CA ALA A 179 -1.25 2.73 9.98
C ALA A 179 -2.45 2.27 10.86
N GLY A 180 -3.13 3.20 11.53
CA GLY A 180 -4.33 2.93 12.33
C GLY A 180 -5.55 2.48 11.51
N LEU A 181 -5.67 2.92 10.25
CA LEU A 181 -6.74 2.54 9.32
C LEU A 181 -6.36 1.29 8.50
N LEU A 182 -5.08 1.09 8.18
CA LEU A 182 -4.59 -0.15 7.55
C LEU A 182 -4.93 -1.38 8.37
N ASN A 183 -4.80 -1.33 9.70
CA ASN A 183 -5.26 -2.43 10.56
C ASN A 183 -6.79 -2.66 10.51
N LYS A 184 -7.61 -1.68 10.13
CA LYS A 184 -9.06 -1.88 9.93
C LYS A 184 -9.38 -2.41 8.52
N ILE A 185 -8.66 -1.93 7.49
CA ILE A 185 -8.76 -2.38 6.10
C ILE A 185 -8.25 -3.83 5.91
N LEU A 186 -7.17 -4.20 6.62
CA LEU A 186 -6.61 -5.56 6.65
C LEU A 186 -7.50 -6.56 7.42
N LEU A 187 -8.44 -6.08 8.24
CA LEU A 187 -9.47 -6.90 8.89
C LEU A 187 -10.81 -6.92 8.14
N SER A 188 -10.99 -6.04 7.15
CA SER A 188 -12.15 -6.02 6.23
C SER A 188 -11.89 -6.74 4.90
N GLY A 189 -10.65 -7.12 4.59
CA GLY A 189 -10.34 -8.07 3.52
C GLY A 189 -10.16 -7.47 2.13
N GLU A 190 -10.14 -6.14 1.98
CA GLU A 190 -10.03 -5.49 0.67
C GLU A 190 -8.62 -5.00 0.28
N ILE A 191 -7.60 -5.15 1.13
CA ILE A 191 -6.18 -5.06 0.70
C ILE A 191 -5.36 -6.15 1.40
N ARG A 192 -4.53 -6.83 0.62
CA ARG A 192 -3.82 -8.08 0.95
C ARG A 192 -2.85 -7.91 2.13
N ARG A 193 -2.97 -8.76 3.14
CA ARG A 193 -1.80 -9.21 3.91
C ARG A 193 -0.93 -10.04 2.97
N SER A 194 0.35 -9.75 2.89
CA SER A 194 1.35 -10.76 2.54
C SER A 194 1.52 -11.66 3.77
N PRO A 195 1.06 -12.93 3.76
CA PRO A 195 1.59 -13.87 4.73
C PRO A 195 3.09 -13.99 4.45
N LEU A 196 3.92 -13.89 5.49
CA LEU A 196 5.28 -14.41 5.46
C LEU A 196 5.22 -15.94 5.36
N THR A 197 4.76 -16.47 4.23
CA THR A 197 5.02 -17.85 3.86
C THR A 197 6.45 -17.90 3.37
N ARG A 198 7.37 -18.23 4.29
CA ARG A 198 8.66 -18.81 3.91
C ARG A 198 8.35 -20.14 3.22
N THR A 199 8.20 -20.14 1.90
CA THR A 199 8.35 -21.38 1.14
C THR A 199 9.79 -21.86 1.37
N PRO A 200 10.01 -23.04 1.96
CA PRO A 200 11.35 -23.58 2.08
C PRO A 200 11.93 -23.78 0.68
N LEU A 201 13.21 -23.41 0.51
CA LEU A 201 13.99 -23.50 -0.74
C LEU A 201 13.96 -24.90 -1.40
N SER A 202 13.52 -25.94 -0.69
CA SER A 202 13.38 -27.31 -1.18
C SER A 202 12.22 -27.52 -2.16
N GLN A 203 11.26 -26.59 -2.30
CA GLN A 203 10.14 -26.74 -3.24
C GLN A 203 10.33 -26.02 -4.58
N LEU A 204 11.43 -25.27 -4.77
CA LEU A 204 11.73 -24.60 -6.03
C LEU A 204 12.55 -25.47 -6.99
N SER A 205 13.27 -26.50 -6.52
CA SER A 205 14.00 -27.41 -7.43
C SER A 205 13.03 -28.26 -8.26
N ASP A 206 11.95 -28.76 -7.66
CA ASP A 206 10.97 -29.64 -8.33
C ASP A 206 10.19 -28.96 -9.48
N MET A 207 10.16 -27.63 -9.53
CA MET A 207 9.49 -26.87 -10.60
C MET A 207 10.41 -26.56 -11.78
N VAL A 208 11.73 -26.61 -11.61
CA VAL A 208 12.72 -26.40 -12.69
C VAL A 208 12.83 -27.67 -13.55
N ASP A 209 12.69 -28.85 -12.95
CA ASP A 209 12.77 -30.14 -13.66
C ASP A 209 11.52 -30.49 -14.50
N ARG A 210 10.48 -29.63 -14.48
CA ARG A 210 9.22 -29.85 -15.23
C ARG A 210 9.03 -28.95 -16.45
N LEU A 211 10.06 -28.24 -16.91
CA LEU A 211 10.02 -27.52 -18.18
C LEU A 211 10.24 -28.47 -19.36
N PRO A 212 9.36 -28.51 -20.38
CA PRO A 212 9.60 -29.34 -21.55
C PRO A 212 10.81 -28.82 -22.34
N ALA A 213 11.74 -29.71 -22.66
CA ALA A 213 12.91 -29.40 -23.47
C ALA A 213 12.49 -29.03 -24.90
N ILE A 214 12.72 -27.77 -25.29
CA ILE A 214 12.58 -27.32 -26.67
C ILE A 214 13.80 -27.83 -27.43
N SER A 215 13.62 -28.93 -28.17
CA SER A 215 14.55 -29.39 -29.19
C SER A 215 14.46 -28.47 -30.40
N SER A 216 15.49 -27.69 -30.65
CA SER A 216 15.72 -27.05 -31.95
C SER A 216 17.19 -27.15 -32.32
N SER A 217 17.51 -28.15 -33.13
CA SER A 217 18.77 -28.26 -33.86
C SER A 217 18.91 -27.10 -34.87
N PRO A 218 20.03 -26.36 -34.92
CA PRO A 218 20.29 -25.45 -36.01
C PRO A 218 21.00 -26.19 -37.17
N SER A 219 20.40 -26.15 -38.36
CA SER A 219 21.10 -26.48 -39.62
C SER A 219 22.05 -25.33 -39.98
N PRO A 220 23.30 -25.58 -40.42
CA PRO A 220 24.25 -24.52 -40.72
C PRO A 220 24.00 -23.94 -42.12
N ILE A 221 23.87 -22.61 -42.20
CA ILE A 221 24.08 -21.85 -43.44
C ILE A 221 25.54 -21.41 -43.42
N ALA A 222 26.28 -21.84 -44.44
CA ALA A 222 27.68 -21.53 -44.63
C ALA A 222 27.87 -20.04 -44.94
N SER A 223 28.83 -19.40 -44.27
CA SER A 223 29.61 -18.30 -44.83
C SER A 223 30.95 -18.22 -44.11
N SER A 224 31.99 -18.37 -44.94
CA SER A 224 33.42 -18.38 -44.69
C SER A 224 33.96 -17.06 -44.11
N SER A 225 34.83 -17.15 -43.11
CA SER A 225 36.20 -16.60 -43.20
C SER A 225 37.01 -16.78 -41.90
N ALA A 226 38.19 -17.39 -42.09
CA ALA A 226 39.47 -17.22 -41.41
C ALA A 226 39.61 -17.43 -39.89
N ALA A 227 40.37 -18.49 -39.57
CA ALA A 227 40.96 -18.81 -38.29
C ALA A 227 42.12 -17.88 -37.91
N ILE A 228 42.31 -17.64 -36.60
CA ILE A 228 43.63 -17.54 -35.99
C ILE A 228 43.60 -18.30 -34.64
N SER A 229 44.61 -19.15 -34.48
CA SER A 229 44.85 -20.10 -33.41
C SER A 229 45.82 -19.53 -32.37
N SER A 230 45.57 -19.80 -31.09
CA SER A 230 46.55 -19.99 -29.99
C SER A 230 45.75 -20.30 -28.71
N GLY A 231 45.94 -21.35 -27.91
CA GLY A 231 47.01 -22.33 -27.77
C GLY A 231 47.60 -22.29 -26.35
N SER A 232 47.02 -23.05 -25.40
CA SER A 232 47.67 -23.76 -24.26
C SER A 232 46.56 -24.29 -23.30
N LEU A 233 46.39 -25.60 -23.05
CA LEU A 233 47.17 -26.59 -22.29
C LEU A 233 47.34 -26.27 -20.79
N GLY A 234 46.74 -27.11 -19.92
CA GLY A 234 47.28 -27.37 -18.57
C GLY A 234 46.29 -27.57 -17.41
N ILE A 235 45.71 -28.77 -17.31
CA ILE A 235 45.72 -29.69 -16.14
C ILE A 235 45.54 -29.12 -14.71
N GLY A 236 44.59 -29.68 -13.95
CA GLY A 236 44.77 -29.95 -12.50
C GLY A 236 43.57 -29.71 -11.56
N MET A 237 42.81 -30.77 -11.25
CA MET A 237 42.06 -30.93 -9.98
C MET A 237 43.04 -31.36 -8.84
N PRO A 238 42.68 -31.46 -7.52
CA PRO A 238 41.35 -31.52 -6.91
C PRO A 238 41.15 -30.75 -5.56
N ALA A 239 39.95 -30.99 -5.01
CA ALA A 239 39.31 -30.47 -3.81
C ALA A 239 40.09 -30.54 -2.48
N SER A 240 39.70 -29.67 -1.54
CA SER A 240 39.80 -29.92 -0.09
C SER A 240 38.75 -29.15 0.71
N SER A 241 38.22 -29.88 1.69
CA SER A 241 37.17 -29.58 2.67
C SER A 241 37.64 -28.67 3.82
N THR A 242 36.79 -27.77 4.31
CA THR A 242 36.89 -27.23 5.69
C THR A 242 35.50 -26.92 6.30
N THR A 243 35.11 -27.83 7.19
CA THR A 243 34.58 -27.67 8.56
C THR A 243 33.74 -26.44 8.96
N LYS A 244 32.51 -26.75 9.42
CA LYS A 244 31.57 -25.88 10.15
C LYS A 244 32.08 -25.50 11.54
N LEU A 245 31.88 -24.24 11.93
CA LEU A 245 31.86 -23.79 13.33
C LEU A 245 30.63 -22.89 13.57
N ASN A 246 29.81 -23.27 14.56
CA ASN A 246 28.72 -22.44 15.11
C ASN A 246 29.28 -21.50 16.19
N PRO A 247 28.68 -20.32 16.39
CA PRO A 247 28.72 -19.65 17.70
C PRO A 247 27.35 -19.44 18.35
N LEU A 248 27.42 -19.44 19.68
CA LEU A 248 26.41 -19.32 20.73
C LEU A 248 25.42 -18.15 20.58
N ALA A 249 24.19 -18.40 21.03
CA ALA A 249 23.15 -17.40 21.27
C ALA A 249 23.33 -16.66 22.62
N PRO A 250 22.88 -15.40 22.74
CA PRO A 250 22.49 -14.83 24.02
C PRO A 250 20.96 -14.81 24.18
N SER A 251 20.54 -15.13 25.40
CA SER A 251 19.18 -15.08 25.91
C SER A 251 18.62 -13.65 25.95
N GLY A 252 17.49 -13.43 25.29
CA GLY A 252 16.76 -12.16 25.26
C GLY A 252 15.29 -12.35 25.58
N VAL A 253 14.87 -11.76 26.70
CA VAL A 253 13.51 -11.75 27.25
C VAL A 253 12.46 -11.29 26.22
N SER A 254 11.49 -12.15 25.90
CA SER A 254 10.35 -11.81 25.04
C SER A 254 9.33 -10.95 25.82
N LYS A 255 9.32 -9.63 25.58
CA LYS A 255 8.17 -8.78 25.94
C LYS A 255 7.04 -9.04 24.95
N LYS A 256 6.06 -9.87 25.34
CA LYS A 256 4.78 -10.02 24.61
C LYS A 256 4.07 -8.66 24.49
N ARG A 257 3.90 -8.16 23.26
CA ARG A 257 3.00 -7.05 22.93
C ARG A 257 1.55 -7.44 23.26
N GLY A 258 0.88 -6.62 24.08
CA GLY A 258 -0.43 -6.90 24.67
C GLY A 258 -1.56 -7.11 23.65
N GLY A 259 -2.20 -8.29 23.73
CA GLY A 259 -3.45 -8.61 23.03
C GLY A 259 -4.68 -7.94 23.67
N ARG A 260 -5.68 -7.65 22.83
CA ARG A 260 -6.92 -6.91 23.13
C ARG A 260 -7.81 -7.68 24.13
N GLN A 261 -7.80 -7.32 25.41
CA GLN A 261 -8.57 -7.96 26.50
C GLN A 261 -10.10 -7.69 26.48
N THR A 262 -10.72 -7.60 25.30
CA THR A 262 -12.17 -7.35 25.15
C THR A 262 -13.05 -8.60 25.29
N SER A 263 -12.44 -9.77 25.52
CA SER A 263 -13.13 -11.05 25.65
C SER A 263 -13.96 -11.16 26.94
N PHE A 264 -13.56 -10.47 28.02
CA PHE A 264 -14.22 -10.60 29.33
C PHE A 264 -15.55 -9.86 29.43
N ALA A 265 -15.68 -8.68 28.81
CA ALA A 265 -16.95 -7.95 28.74
C ALA A 265 -18.06 -8.76 28.02
N LYS A 266 -17.69 -9.73 27.16
CA LYS A 266 -18.66 -10.61 26.48
C LYS A 266 -19.22 -11.72 27.38
N ARG A 267 -18.64 -11.93 28.57
CA ARG A 267 -19.06 -12.95 29.54
C ARG A 267 -20.05 -12.40 30.57
N ASP A 268 -20.18 -11.08 30.70
CA ASP A 268 -21.20 -10.46 31.55
C ASP A 268 -22.59 -10.70 30.92
N PRO A 269 -23.56 -11.23 31.70
CA PRO A 269 -24.87 -11.60 31.17
C PRO A 269 -25.64 -10.39 30.61
N THR A 270 -25.50 -9.20 31.20
CA THR A 270 -26.18 -7.97 30.74
C THR A 270 -25.60 -7.44 29.44
N VAL A 271 -24.28 -7.51 29.28
CA VAL A 271 -23.60 -7.09 28.04
C VAL A 271 -23.85 -8.10 26.92
N ARG A 272 -23.95 -9.39 27.27
CA ARG A 272 -24.30 -10.46 26.33
C ARG A 272 -25.71 -10.31 25.80
N ASP A 273 -26.72 -10.14 26.66
CA ASP A 273 -28.12 -9.92 26.25
C ASP A 273 -28.27 -8.69 25.35
N ALA A 274 -27.68 -7.56 25.73
CA ALA A 274 -27.71 -6.35 24.91
C ALA A 274 -27.05 -6.55 23.53
N ARG A 275 -25.98 -7.35 23.47
CA ARG A 275 -25.29 -7.68 22.21
C ARG A 275 -26.10 -8.62 21.33
N GLU A 276 -26.81 -9.58 21.90
CA GLU A 276 -27.68 -10.50 21.17
C GLU A 276 -28.86 -9.75 20.56
N LYS A 277 -29.51 -8.86 21.31
CA LYS A 277 -30.56 -7.96 20.79
C LYS A 277 -30.04 -7.08 19.65
N TYR A 278 -28.84 -6.54 19.80
CA TYR A 278 -28.21 -5.76 18.73
C TYR A 278 -27.94 -6.61 17.47
N ARG A 279 -27.48 -7.86 17.64
CA ARG A 279 -27.26 -8.78 16.52
C ARG A 279 -28.56 -9.17 15.82
N ALA A 280 -29.61 -9.43 16.58
CA ALA A 280 -30.93 -9.73 16.01
C ALA A 280 -31.43 -8.58 15.15
N ALA A 281 -31.33 -7.33 15.65
CA ALA A 281 -31.70 -6.15 14.87
C ALA A 281 -30.88 -6.00 13.57
N LEU A 282 -29.59 -6.35 13.60
CA LEU A 282 -28.74 -6.36 12.40
C LEU A 282 -29.15 -7.46 11.40
N GLU A 283 -29.50 -8.65 11.88
CA GLU A 283 -29.96 -9.77 11.06
C GLU A 283 -31.31 -9.48 10.41
N THR A 284 -32.26 -8.93 11.16
CA THR A 284 -33.55 -8.46 10.65
C THR A 284 -33.38 -7.39 9.57
N ALA A 285 -32.39 -6.52 9.74
CA ALA A 285 -32.04 -5.49 8.76
C ALA A 285 -31.14 -5.98 7.60
N GLY A 286 -30.77 -7.28 7.55
CA GLY A 286 -29.96 -7.86 6.47
C GLY A 286 -28.46 -7.49 6.50
N ILE A 287 -27.94 -6.99 7.62
CA ILE A 287 -26.56 -6.49 7.74
C ILE A 287 -25.60 -7.61 8.18
N LYS A 288 -24.79 -8.11 7.24
CA LYS A 288 -23.92 -9.29 7.47
C LYS A 288 -22.75 -9.07 8.45
N LYS A 289 -22.31 -7.82 8.68
CA LYS A 289 -21.21 -7.52 9.63
C LYS A 289 -21.19 -6.04 10.01
N HIS A 290 -21.58 -5.73 11.25
CA HIS A 290 -21.47 -4.36 11.77
C HIS A 290 -20.42 -4.23 12.86
N THR A 291 -19.63 -3.17 12.77
CA THR A 291 -18.70 -2.74 13.83
C THR A 291 -19.31 -1.53 14.51
N PRO A 292 -19.51 -1.51 15.85
CA PRO A 292 -20.08 -0.34 16.54
C PRO A 292 -19.36 0.94 16.12
N GLY A 293 -20.11 1.91 15.56
CA GLY A 293 -19.55 3.12 14.95
C GLY A 293 -19.60 3.21 13.42
N THR A 294 -19.96 2.17 12.68
CA THR A 294 -20.20 2.24 11.23
C THR A 294 -21.59 2.84 10.94
N ARG A 295 -21.69 3.84 10.05
CA ARG A 295 -22.97 4.39 9.61
C ARG A 295 -23.76 3.32 8.85
N ILE A 296 -25.01 3.08 9.25
CA ILE A 296 -25.86 2.04 8.65
C ILE A 296 -26.87 2.71 7.71
N TYR A 297 -26.75 2.38 6.43
CA TYR A 297 -27.74 2.68 5.39
C TYR A 297 -28.08 1.37 4.67
N ILE A 298 -29.37 1.07 4.50
CA ILE A 298 -29.86 -0.08 3.74
C ILE A 298 -30.91 0.45 2.75
N ASP A 299 -30.75 0.22 1.45
CA ASP A 299 -31.74 0.51 0.40
C ASP A 299 -32.43 1.90 0.52
N GLY A 300 -31.68 2.93 0.92
CA GLY A 300 -32.20 4.29 1.11
C GLY A 300 -33.12 4.50 2.31
N LYS A 301 -33.29 3.51 3.20
CA LYS A 301 -34.09 3.61 4.44
C LYS A 301 -33.25 3.26 5.68
N ARG A 302 -33.41 4.04 6.76
CA ARG A 302 -32.70 3.84 8.04
C ARG A 302 -33.61 3.17 9.06
N GLU A 303 -33.20 2.01 9.57
CA GLU A 303 -33.90 1.25 10.61
C GLU A 303 -33.61 1.81 12.01
N ALA A 304 -34.62 2.37 12.68
CA ALA A 304 -34.51 2.98 14.02
C ALA A 304 -34.08 1.98 15.11
N GLU A 305 -34.51 0.73 14.97
CA GLU A 305 -34.27 -0.34 15.95
C GLU A 305 -32.78 -0.67 16.08
N VAL A 306 -32.02 -0.52 14.99
CA VAL A 306 -30.58 -0.77 15.01
C VAL A 306 -29.83 0.31 15.80
N PHE A 307 -30.28 1.56 15.77
CA PHE A 307 -29.69 2.64 16.57
C PHE A 307 -29.94 2.44 18.07
N THR A 308 -31.18 2.15 18.44
CA THR A 308 -31.56 2.02 19.86
C THR A 308 -30.88 0.82 20.50
N THR A 309 -30.80 -0.31 19.79
CA THR A 309 -30.10 -1.51 20.27
C THR A 309 -28.57 -1.34 20.30
N SER A 310 -27.99 -0.62 19.33
CA SER A 310 -26.55 -0.27 19.32
C SER A 310 -26.17 0.62 20.50
N ILE A 311 -26.94 1.70 20.74
CA ILE A 311 -26.73 2.62 21.86
C ILE A 311 -26.83 1.86 23.19
N ARG A 312 -27.86 1.03 23.37
CA ARG A 312 -28.04 0.22 24.58
C ARG A 312 -26.89 -0.76 24.82
N TYR A 313 -26.37 -1.39 23.77
CA TYR A 313 -25.19 -2.25 23.88
C TYR A 313 -23.93 -1.48 24.28
N LEU A 314 -23.71 -0.29 23.72
CA LEU A 314 -22.57 0.54 24.10
C LEU A 314 -22.67 1.05 25.55
N GLU A 315 -23.86 1.49 25.98
CA GLU A 315 -24.09 1.94 27.35
C GLU A 315 -23.84 0.82 28.38
N THR A 316 -24.39 -0.37 28.15
CA THR A 316 -24.18 -1.54 29.03
C THR A 316 -22.71 -1.94 29.08
N LYS A 317 -22.00 -1.89 27.94
CA LYS A 317 -20.58 -2.19 27.89
C LYS A 317 -19.72 -1.15 28.60
N ILE A 318 -20.05 0.13 28.49
CA ILE A 318 -19.38 1.23 29.22
C ILE A 318 -19.65 1.09 30.72
N ALA A 319 -20.88 0.81 31.13
CA ALA A 319 -21.22 0.58 32.54
C ALA A 319 -20.44 -0.61 33.13
N TYR A 320 -20.30 -1.71 32.38
CA TYR A 320 -19.44 -2.83 32.76
C TYR A 320 -17.98 -2.39 32.93
N MET A 321 -17.43 -1.62 31.99
CA MET A 321 -16.04 -1.15 32.08
C MET A 321 -15.83 -0.19 33.23
N SER A 322 -16.80 0.68 33.52
CA SER A 322 -16.77 1.60 34.66
C SER A 322 -16.77 0.88 35.99
N ARG A 323 -17.55 -0.21 36.14
CA ARG A 323 -17.53 -1.05 37.36
C ARG A 323 -16.21 -1.79 37.56
N ASN A 324 -15.46 -2.04 36.49
CA ASN A 324 -14.20 -2.77 36.53
C ASN A 324 -12.96 -1.85 36.49
N GLN A 325 -13.12 -0.54 36.69
CA GLN A 325 -12.00 0.41 36.73
C GLN A 325 -10.96 -0.01 37.78
N GLY A 326 -9.68 -0.02 37.39
CA GLY A 326 -8.57 -0.42 38.26
C GLY A 326 -8.28 -1.92 38.31
N THR A 327 -9.13 -2.77 37.73
CA THR A 327 -8.82 -4.20 37.56
C THR A 327 -7.86 -4.43 36.41
N ALA A 328 -7.15 -5.56 36.41
CA ALA A 328 -6.27 -5.97 35.31
C ALA A 328 -6.97 -6.05 33.94
N ASN A 329 -8.31 -6.15 33.94
CA ASN A 329 -9.16 -6.28 32.75
C ASN A 329 -9.64 -4.93 32.18
N TYR A 330 -9.28 -3.81 32.82
CA TYR A 330 -9.71 -2.48 32.42
C TYR A 330 -8.64 -1.74 31.61
N SER A 331 -9.04 -1.29 30.41
CA SER A 331 -8.22 -0.46 29.55
C SER A 331 -8.83 0.94 29.45
N LYS A 332 -8.14 1.94 30.01
CA LYS A 332 -8.53 3.36 29.91
C LYS A 332 -8.77 3.80 28.45
N ARG A 333 -7.89 3.38 27.54
CA ARG A 333 -8.02 3.64 26.09
C ARG A 333 -9.29 3.03 25.51
N THR A 334 -9.54 1.75 25.78
CA THR A 334 -10.73 1.05 25.28
C THR A 334 -12.02 1.65 25.84
N HIS A 335 -12.00 2.12 27.09
CA HIS A 335 -13.15 2.78 27.71
C HIS A 335 -13.44 4.13 27.04
N ALA A 336 -12.40 4.95 26.80
CA ALA A 336 -12.52 6.21 26.08
C ALA A 336 -13.03 6.03 24.64
N ASP A 337 -12.56 5.01 23.93
CA ASP A 337 -13.02 4.66 22.58
C ASP A 337 -14.51 4.29 22.56
N HIS A 338 -15.00 3.58 23.58
CA HIS A 338 -16.42 3.25 23.69
C HIS A 338 -17.27 4.48 24.02
N LEU A 339 -16.80 5.37 24.90
CA LEU A 339 -17.47 6.64 25.19
C LEU A 339 -17.58 7.55 23.97
N SER A 340 -16.52 7.66 23.16
CA SER A 340 -16.56 8.46 21.92
C SER A 340 -17.51 7.85 20.90
N THR A 341 -17.52 6.51 20.77
CA THR A 341 -18.45 5.79 19.90
C THR A 341 -19.90 6.02 20.34
N LEU A 342 -20.19 5.93 21.64
CA LEU A 342 -21.54 6.18 22.17
C LEU A 342 -22.01 7.61 21.88
N LYS A 343 -21.14 8.62 22.08
CA LYS A 343 -21.46 10.02 21.77
C LYS A 343 -21.81 10.21 20.29
N ARG A 344 -21.06 9.55 19.40
CA ARG A 344 -21.32 9.58 17.96
C ARG A 344 -22.65 8.90 17.60
N GLU A 345 -22.92 7.71 18.13
CA GLU A 345 -24.18 6.99 17.88
C GLU A 345 -25.39 7.78 18.38
N LYS A 346 -25.32 8.40 19.55
CA LYS A 346 -26.39 9.29 20.06
C LYS A 346 -26.61 10.51 19.17
N ARG A 347 -25.55 11.14 18.68
CA ARG A 347 -25.66 12.26 17.73
C ARG A 347 -26.34 11.83 16.44
N ASN A 348 -25.89 10.71 15.86
CA ASN A 348 -26.48 10.15 14.64
C ASN A 348 -27.96 9.80 14.83
N TYR A 349 -28.34 9.28 16.02
CA TYR A 349 -29.73 8.98 16.35
C TYR A 349 -30.58 10.26 16.45
N VAL A 350 -30.06 11.33 17.05
CA VAL A 350 -30.75 12.64 17.09
C VAL A 350 -30.90 13.24 15.69
N GLU A 351 -29.88 13.14 14.84
CA GLU A 351 -29.96 13.56 13.44
C GLU A 351 -31.01 12.73 12.66
N TYR A 352 -31.07 11.43 12.91
CA TYR A 352 -32.10 10.55 12.33
C TYR A 352 -33.52 10.98 12.71
N LEU A 353 -33.76 11.34 13.97
CA LEU A 353 -35.08 11.82 14.42
C LEU A 353 -35.51 13.15 13.78
N LYS A 354 -34.55 13.96 13.28
CA LYS A 354 -34.83 15.27 12.66
C LYS A 354 -35.24 15.19 11.19
N SER A 355 -34.79 14.17 10.44
CA SER A 355 -35.10 14.02 9.02
C SER A 355 -35.22 12.53 8.63
N PRO A 356 -36.41 11.91 8.79
CA PRO A 356 -36.61 10.48 8.51
C PRO A 356 -36.62 10.09 7.02
N ARG A 357 -36.68 11.03 6.08
CA ARG A 357 -36.67 10.79 4.62
C ARG A 357 -36.01 11.95 3.86
N GLU A 358 -35.05 11.64 2.99
CA GLU A 358 -34.97 12.06 1.58
C GLU A 358 -33.70 11.52 0.88
N GLU A 359 -33.82 11.34 -0.42
CA GLU A 359 -33.02 10.56 -1.37
C GLU A 359 -31.58 11.04 -1.60
N GLN A 360 -30.70 10.12 -2.02
CA GLN A 360 -30.04 10.22 -3.33
C GLN A 360 -29.85 8.81 -3.91
N THR A 361 -30.84 8.39 -4.69
CA THR A 361 -30.62 7.52 -5.85
C THR A 361 -29.78 8.29 -6.86
N SER A 362 -28.50 7.94 -6.98
CA SER A 362 -27.75 8.14 -8.23
C SER A 362 -27.15 6.80 -8.62
N ILE A 363 -27.96 6.05 -9.38
CA ILE A 363 -27.52 4.97 -10.24
C ILE A 363 -27.37 5.58 -11.64
N ARG A 364 -26.15 5.47 -12.19
CA ARG A 364 -25.73 5.54 -13.61
C ARG A 364 -25.78 6.88 -14.35
N SER A 365 -24.59 7.30 -14.81
CA SER A 365 -24.10 7.00 -16.17
C SER A 365 -22.58 6.98 -16.19
#